data_AF-A0AA47P7U6-F1
#
_entry.id   AF-A0AA47P7U6-F1
#
_cell.length_a   1.000
_cell.length_b   1.000
_cell.length_c   1.000
_cell.angle_alpha   90.00
_cell.angle_beta   90.00
_cell.angle_gamma   90.00
#
_symmetry.space_group_name_H-M   'P 1'
#
loop_
_entity.id
_entity.type
_entity.pdbx_description
1 polymer ?
#
loop_
_entity_poly.entity_id
_entity_poly.type
_entity_poly.pdbx_seq_one_letter_code
_entity_poly.pdbx_strand_id
1 'polypeptide(L)'
;MEFKPAKSRSLVLRRGRFQDRFRFKIREDIIPTVQEKPVKQSVKEMLIQAETWMTSLEKNGLPVTSVVEEHKATKTRSAMMLRDSQDARVRQADIEVRTGRKWLANRALGRVSWVKANPKERRDMVQMGVHKVEEERRHVKAVAMNKQGSWTRW
;
A
#
# COMPACT_ATOMS: atom_id res chain seq x y z
N MET A 1 -18.25 8.75 32.09
CA MET A 1 -17.46 7.59 31.63
C MET A 1 -16.42 7.26 32.68
N GLU A 2 -16.38 6.03 33.17
CA GLU A 2 -15.39 5.61 34.16
C GLU A 2 -14.18 4.97 33.47
N PHE A 3 -12.98 5.40 33.87
CA PHE A 3 -11.75 4.79 33.40
C PHE A 3 -11.61 3.39 34.01
N LYS A 4 -11.35 2.37 33.18
CA LYS A 4 -11.20 0.96 33.61
C LYS A 4 -9.74 0.53 33.52
N PRO A 5 -8.98 0.47 34.64
CA PRO A 5 -7.55 0.14 34.64
C PRO A 5 -7.23 -1.19 33.96
N ALA A 6 -8.08 -2.20 34.12
CA ALA A 6 -7.96 -3.50 33.45
C ALA A 6 -8.01 -3.45 31.91
N LYS A 7 -8.54 -2.37 31.32
CA LYS A 7 -8.61 -2.15 29.87
C LYS A 7 -7.50 -1.23 29.35
N SER A 8 -6.62 -0.75 30.20
CA SER A 8 -5.49 0.13 29.85
C SER A 8 -4.16 -0.60 30.06
N ARG A 9 -3.11 -0.21 29.32
CA ARG A 9 -1.78 -0.81 29.45
C ARG A 9 -0.75 0.30 29.62
N SER A 10 0.18 0.11 30.54
CA SER A 10 1.26 1.08 30.79
C SER A 10 2.58 0.65 30.13
N LEU A 11 3.32 1.62 29.61
CA LEU A 11 4.64 1.45 29.00
C LEU A 11 5.55 2.58 29.47
N VAL A 12 6.68 2.28 30.10
CA VAL A 12 7.68 3.29 30.52
C VAL A 12 8.97 3.10 29.75
N LEU A 13 9.42 4.19 29.12
CA LEU A 13 10.69 4.26 28.40
C LEU A 13 11.61 5.26 29.09
N ARG A 14 12.82 4.82 29.46
CA ARG A 14 13.87 5.69 30.02
C ARG A 14 15.16 5.50 29.21
N ARG A 15 15.65 6.57 28.56
CA ARG A 15 16.81 6.54 27.65
C ARG A 15 16.67 5.46 26.56
N GLY A 16 15.49 5.35 25.96
CA GLY A 16 15.19 4.38 24.90
C GLY A 16 15.10 2.92 25.36
N ARG A 17 15.28 2.63 26.66
CA ARG A 17 15.13 1.29 27.22
C ARG A 17 13.79 1.17 27.94
N PHE A 18 13.13 0.03 27.74
CA PHE A 18 11.90 -0.33 28.44
C PHE A 18 12.18 -0.59 29.92
N GLN A 19 11.31 -0.09 30.81
CA GLN A 19 11.43 -0.19 32.27
C GLN A 19 10.12 -0.70 32.88
N ASP A 20 10.10 -1.91 33.44
CA ASP A 20 8.90 -2.53 34.04
C ASP A 20 8.71 -2.21 35.54
N ARG A 21 9.67 -1.53 36.16
CA ARG A 21 9.66 -1.25 37.61
C ARG A 21 8.63 -0.21 38.04
N PHE A 22 8.13 0.60 37.11
CA PHE A 22 7.18 1.65 37.40
C PHE A 22 5.76 1.13 37.21
N ARG A 23 4.96 1.20 38.27
CA ARG A 23 3.56 0.75 38.26
C ARG A 23 2.63 1.94 38.45
N PHE A 24 1.73 2.14 37.51
CA PHE A 24 0.70 3.17 37.59
C PHE A 24 -0.55 2.60 38.24
N LYS A 25 -1.07 3.33 39.22
CA LYS A 25 -2.32 3.01 39.91
C LYS A 25 -3.32 4.11 39.65
N ILE A 26 -4.57 3.72 39.44
CA ILE A 26 -5.70 4.66 39.46
C ILE A 26 -6.64 4.18 40.55
N ARG A 27 -6.87 5.04 41.54
CA ARG A 27 -7.52 4.68 42.81
C ARG A 27 -6.72 3.56 43.48
N GLU A 28 -7.24 2.34 43.55
CA GLU A 28 -6.58 1.17 44.13
C GLU A 28 -6.14 0.13 43.09
N ASP A 29 -6.60 0.26 41.85
CA ASP A 29 -6.36 -0.70 40.78
C ASP A 29 -5.05 -0.41 40.02
N ILE A 30 -4.24 -1.45 39.83
CA ILE A 30 -2.99 -1.39 39.07
C ILE A 30 -3.29 -1.51 37.57
N ILE A 31 -2.75 -0.60 36.77
CA ILE A 31 -2.80 -0.70 35.30
C ILE A 31 -1.77 -1.77 34.86
N PRO A 32 -2.18 -2.85 34.19
CA PRO A 32 -1.27 -3.89 33.69
C PRO A 32 -0.19 -3.30 32.77
N THR A 33 1.02 -3.88 32.78
CA THR A 33 2.06 -3.45 31.82
C THR A 33 1.86 -4.11 30.47
N VAL A 34 2.38 -3.50 29.40
CA VAL A 34 2.34 -4.07 28.05
C VAL A 34 3.05 -5.44 27.97
N GLN A 35 4.00 -5.73 28.87
CA GLN A 35 4.65 -7.04 28.95
C GLN A 35 3.76 -8.11 29.60
N GLU A 36 3.04 -7.76 30.67
CA GLU A 36 2.16 -8.69 31.38
C GLU A 36 0.91 -9.04 30.58
N LYS A 37 0.30 -8.03 29.97
CA LYS A 37 -0.92 -8.16 29.17
C LYS A 37 -0.78 -7.34 27.90
N PRO A 38 -0.07 -7.86 26.89
CA PRO A 38 0.06 -7.19 25.61
C PRO A 38 -1.33 -6.83 25.07
N VAL A 39 -1.41 -5.66 24.44
CA VAL A 39 -2.63 -5.26 23.76
C VAL A 39 -2.89 -6.31 22.69
N LYS A 40 -4.07 -6.94 22.72
CA LYS A 40 -4.48 -7.96 21.75
C LYS A 40 -4.53 -7.33 20.37
N GLN A 41 -3.41 -7.36 19.68
CA GLN A 41 -3.23 -8.01 18.40
C GLN A 41 -1.75 -7.89 18.08
N SER A 42 -1.06 -9.03 18.08
CA SER A 42 0.27 -9.10 17.49
C SER A 42 0.20 -8.60 16.05
N VAL A 43 1.28 -7.99 15.56
CA VAL A 43 1.37 -7.56 14.15
C VAL A 43 1.04 -8.71 13.19
N LYS A 44 1.33 -9.96 13.59
CA LYS A 44 0.94 -11.17 12.86
C LYS A 44 -0.58 -11.36 12.79
N GLU A 45 -1.30 -11.17 13.89
CA GLU A 45 -2.77 -11.28 13.90
C GLU A 45 -3.41 -10.16 13.07
N MET A 46 -2.85 -8.95 13.08
CA MET A 46 -3.29 -7.88 12.17
C MET A 46 -3.03 -8.22 10.70
N LEU A 47 -1.88 -8.84 10.40
CA LEU A 47 -1.55 -9.28 9.04
C LEU A 47 -2.53 -10.36 8.56
N ILE A 48 -2.75 -11.39 9.38
CA ILE A 48 -3.68 -12.48 9.10
C ILE A 48 -5.09 -11.93 8.92
N GLN A 49 -5.52 -11.00 9.77
CA GLN A 49 -6.83 -10.37 9.65
C GLN A 49 -6.93 -9.56 8.35
N ALA A 50 -5.91 -8.79 7.98
CA ALA A 50 -5.87 -8.08 6.71
C ALA A 50 -5.92 -9.05 5.51
N GLU A 51 -5.14 -10.14 5.53
CA GLU A 51 -5.15 -11.18 4.48
C GLU A 51 -6.51 -11.87 4.36
N THR A 52 -7.17 -12.14 5.49
CA THR A 52 -8.51 -12.74 5.54
C THR A 52 -9.55 -11.79 4.95
N TRP A 53 -9.46 -10.49 5.26
CA TRP A 53 -10.31 -9.45 4.70
C TRP A 53 -10.10 -9.28 3.19
N MET A 54 -8.85 -9.29 2.73
CA MET A 54 -8.52 -9.21 1.30
C MET A 54 -9.08 -10.40 0.52
N THR A 55 -8.92 -11.62 1.05
CA THR A 55 -9.48 -12.84 0.44
C THR A 55 -11.01 -12.80 0.40
N SER A 56 -11.65 -12.25 1.44
CA SER A 56 -13.12 -12.08 1.47
C SER A 56 -13.61 -11.06 0.45
N LEU A 57 -12.86 -9.98 0.21
CA LEU A 57 -13.19 -8.98 -0.80
C LEU A 57 -13.09 -9.56 -2.22
N GLU A 58 -12.04 -10.35 -2.49
CA GLU A 58 -11.87 -11.08 -3.76
C GLU A 58 -13.01 -12.09 -3.98
N LYS A 59 -13.42 -12.83 -2.95
CA LYS A 59 -14.54 -13.78 -3.00
C LYS A 59 -15.89 -13.11 -3.25
N ASN A 60 -16.05 -11.87 -2.79
CA ASN A 60 -17.26 -11.07 -3.02
C ASN A 60 -17.24 -10.32 -4.36
N GLY A 61 -16.28 -10.61 -5.24
CA GLY A 61 -16.21 -10.05 -6.59
C GLY A 61 -15.79 -8.57 -6.65
N LEU A 62 -15.30 -8.00 -5.53
CA LEU A 62 -14.71 -6.68 -5.53
C LEU A 62 -13.25 -6.80 -5.96
N PRO A 63 -12.88 -6.32 -7.16
CA PRO A 63 -11.52 -6.47 -7.64
C PRO A 63 -10.68 -5.44 -6.91
N VAL A 64 -9.98 -5.83 -5.85
CA VAL A 64 -8.99 -4.95 -5.22
C VAL A 64 -7.87 -4.61 -6.22
N THR A 65 -7.67 -5.47 -7.23
CA THR A 65 -6.90 -5.17 -8.44
C THR A 65 -7.46 -3.95 -9.18
N SER A 66 -8.77 -3.77 -9.31
CA SER A 66 -9.41 -2.58 -9.91
C SER A 66 -9.07 -1.32 -9.14
N VAL A 67 -9.09 -1.34 -7.81
CA VAL A 67 -8.75 -0.14 -7.00
C VAL A 67 -7.27 0.24 -7.19
N VAL A 68 -6.38 -0.75 -7.27
CA VAL A 68 -4.95 -0.52 -7.53
C VAL A 68 -4.72 -0.07 -8.97
N GLU A 69 -5.42 -0.66 -9.93
CA GLU A 69 -5.39 -0.31 -11.36
C GLU A 69 -5.92 1.11 -11.59
N GLU A 70 -7.04 1.49 -10.97
CA GLU A 70 -7.62 2.83 -10.99
C GLU A 70 -6.69 3.86 -10.33
N HIS A 71 -6.08 3.51 -9.20
CA HIS A 71 -5.09 4.35 -8.55
C HIS A 71 -3.90 4.62 -9.49
N LYS A 72 -3.33 3.58 -10.11
CA LYS A 72 -2.23 3.72 -11.07
C LYS A 72 -2.68 4.49 -12.30
N ALA A 73 -3.84 4.19 -12.88
CA ALA A 73 -4.39 4.88 -14.03
C ALA A 73 -4.55 6.38 -13.78
N THR A 74 -5.06 6.74 -12.61
CA THR A 74 -5.23 8.14 -12.18
C THR A 74 -3.89 8.85 -12.01
N LYS A 75 -2.89 8.17 -11.43
CA LYS A 75 -1.54 8.72 -11.26
C LYS A 75 -0.79 8.87 -12.58
N THR A 76 -0.87 7.88 -13.47
CA THR A 76 -0.32 7.94 -14.84
C THR A 76 -0.94 9.10 -15.62
N ARG A 77 -2.27 9.25 -15.57
CA ARG A 77 -2.98 10.37 -16.21
C ARG A 77 -2.50 11.72 -15.68
N SER A 78 -2.37 11.85 -14.37
CA SER A 78 -1.92 13.10 -13.73
C SER A 78 -0.48 13.46 -14.14
N ALA A 79 0.41 12.47 -14.17
CA ALA A 79 1.80 12.67 -14.59
C ALA A 79 1.90 13.10 -16.06
N MET A 80 1.08 12.50 -16.94
CA MET A 80 1.01 12.89 -18.35
C MET A 80 0.49 14.33 -18.53
N MET A 81 -0.53 14.73 -17.76
CA MET A 81 -1.06 16.09 -17.83
C MET A 81 -0.07 17.16 -17.38
N LEU A 82 0.74 16.87 -16.35
CA LEU A 82 1.77 17.80 -15.90
C LEU A 82 2.90 17.93 -16.93
N ARG A 83 3.36 16.80 -17.49
CA ARG A 83 4.43 16.77 -18.51
C ARG A 83 4.05 17.53 -19.77
N ASP A 84 2.83 17.31 -20.26
CA ASP A 84 2.37 17.88 -21.52
C ASP A 84 1.51 19.14 -21.31
N SER A 85 1.59 19.78 -20.13
CA SER A 85 0.86 21.01 -19.84
C SER A 85 1.17 22.11 -20.87
N GLN A 86 0.15 22.92 -21.21
CA GLN A 86 0.32 24.09 -22.06
C GLN A 86 1.12 25.20 -21.36
N ASP A 87 1.10 25.22 -20.03
CA ASP A 87 1.89 26.15 -19.23
C ASP A 87 3.35 25.70 -19.17
N ALA A 88 4.24 26.53 -19.72
CA ALA A 88 5.67 26.28 -19.76
C ALA A 88 6.29 26.14 -18.35
N ARG A 89 5.77 26.86 -17.35
CA ARG A 89 6.26 26.77 -15.97
C ARG A 89 5.94 25.42 -15.34
N VAL A 90 4.72 24.93 -15.57
CA VAL A 90 4.28 23.61 -15.07
C VAL A 90 5.09 22.48 -15.72
N ARG A 91 5.34 22.59 -17.04
CA ARG A 91 6.15 21.61 -17.77
C ARG A 91 7.63 21.61 -17.33
N GLN A 92 8.20 22.79 -17.07
CA GLN A 92 9.61 22.92 -16.66
C GLN A 92 9.85 22.61 -15.18
N ALA A 93 8.81 22.63 -14.36
CA ALA A 93 8.92 22.36 -12.92
C ALA A 93 9.20 20.89 -12.57
N ASP A 94 9.21 19.98 -13.54
CA ASP A 94 9.45 18.53 -13.39
C ASP A 94 8.78 17.93 -12.16
N ILE A 95 7.49 18.25 -11.99
CA ILE A 95 6.74 17.92 -10.78
C ILE A 95 6.56 16.39 -10.71
N GLU A 96 7.24 15.78 -9.74
CA GLU A 96 7.09 14.36 -9.48
C GLU A 96 5.74 14.07 -8.83
N VAL A 97 4.88 13.32 -9.53
CA VAL A 97 3.63 12.83 -8.97
C VAL A 97 3.94 11.87 -7.84
N ARG A 98 3.56 12.22 -6.62
CA ARG A 98 3.70 11.35 -5.44
C ARG A 98 3.00 10.01 -5.67
N THR A 99 3.81 9.00 -5.95
CA THR A 99 3.46 7.59 -6.00
C THR A 99 4.16 6.87 -4.84
N GLY A 100 3.61 5.75 -4.38
CA GLY A 100 4.20 5.01 -3.25
C GLY A 100 5.60 4.48 -3.57
N ARG A 101 6.35 4.03 -2.54
CA ARG A 101 7.76 3.56 -2.65
C ARG A 101 8.04 2.47 -3.69
N LYS A 102 7.03 1.72 -4.14
CA LYS A 102 7.18 0.55 -5.04
C LYS A 102 6.89 0.85 -6.51
N TRP A 103 6.39 2.03 -6.85
CA TRP A 103 6.01 2.35 -8.23
C TRP A 103 6.14 3.85 -8.52
N LEU A 104 6.60 4.20 -9.72
CA LEU A 104 6.76 5.59 -10.18
C LEU A 104 5.95 5.80 -11.46
N ALA A 105 5.02 6.76 -11.43
CA ALA A 105 4.16 7.06 -12.59
C ALA A 105 4.97 7.47 -13.82
N ASN A 106 6.05 8.21 -13.64
CA ASN A 106 6.91 8.71 -14.72
C ASN A 106 7.58 7.58 -15.53
N ARG A 107 7.84 6.40 -14.92
CA ARG A 107 8.39 5.23 -15.64
C ARG A 107 7.37 4.54 -16.54
N ALA A 108 6.07 4.72 -16.29
CA ALA A 108 5.00 4.14 -17.09
C ALA A 108 4.68 4.98 -18.34
N LEU A 109 5.28 6.18 -18.47
CA LEU A 109 4.98 7.09 -19.57
C LEU A 109 5.86 6.80 -20.79
N GLY A 110 5.23 6.55 -21.94
CA GLY A 110 5.92 6.49 -23.24
C GLY A 110 6.30 7.87 -23.77
N ARG A 111 7.05 7.91 -24.88
CA ARG A 111 7.46 9.16 -25.58
C ARG A 111 6.31 9.90 -26.29
N VAL A 112 5.08 9.38 -26.23
CA VAL A 112 3.93 9.91 -26.97
C VAL A 112 3.29 11.08 -26.22
N SER A 113 2.97 12.16 -26.94
CA SER A 113 2.44 13.42 -26.41
C SER A 113 0.92 13.34 -26.15
N TRP A 114 0.50 13.44 -24.89
CA TRP A 114 -0.87 13.39 -24.40
C TRP A 114 -1.79 14.45 -25.02
N VAL A 115 -1.29 15.66 -25.24
CA VAL A 115 -2.08 16.77 -25.79
C VAL A 115 -2.54 16.49 -27.22
N LYS A 116 -1.70 15.80 -28.01
CA LYS A 116 -1.96 15.49 -29.41
C LYS A 116 -2.79 14.22 -29.61
N ALA A 117 -2.98 13.43 -28.56
CA ALA A 117 -3.70 12.18 -28.61
C ALA A 117 -5.22 12.38 -28.56
N ASN A 118 -5.96 11.60 -29.33
CA ASN A 118 -7.42 11.55 -29.28
C ASN A 118 -7.93 10.84 -28.00
N PRO A 119 -9.22 10.93 -27.64
CA PRO A 119 -9.74 10.33 -26.41
C PRO A 119 -9.55 8.81 -26.29
N LYS A 120 -9.56 8.07 -27.41
CA LYS A 120 -9.31 6.62 -27.44
C LYS A 120 -7.83 6.33 -27.19
N GLU A 121 -6.95 7.01 -27.90
CA GLU A 121 -5.49 6.92 -27.73
C GLU A 121 -5.06 7.29 -26.31
N ARG A 122 -5.69 8.29 -25.69
CA ARG A 122 -5.44 8.65 -24.28
C ARG A 122 -5.80 7.52 -23.32
N ARG A 123 -6.92 6.82 -23.56
CA ARG A 123 -7.29 5.64 -22.75
C ARG A 123 -6.30 4.50 -22.96
N ASP A 124 -5.99 4.21 -24.22
CA ASP A 124 -5.05 3.15 -24.60
C ASP A 124 -3.65 3.42 -24.00
N MET A 125 -3.19 4.68 -23.98
CA MET A 125 -1.91 5.07 -23.35
C MET A 125 -1.90 4.85 -21.84
N VAL A 126 -2.98 5.19 -21.14
CA VAL A 126 -3.10 4.93 -19.70
C VAL A 126 -3.19 3.43 -19.42
N GLN A 127 -4.00 2.71 -20.20
CA GLN A 127 -4.17 1.26 -20.07
C GLN A 127 -2.87 0.53 -20.37
N MET A 128 -2.14 0.87 -21.44
CA MET A 128 -0.82 0.31 -21.75
C MET A 128 0.21 0.59 -20.65
N GLY A 129 0.22 1.80 -20.10
CA GLY A 129 1.12 2.17 -18.99
C GLY A 129 0.84 1.36 -17.71
N VAL A 130 -0.43 1.04 -17.45
CA VAL A 130 -0.84 0.21 -16.31
C VAL A 130 -0.63 -1.28 -16.59
N HIS A 131 -1.03 -1.77 -17.77
CA HIS A 131 -0.91 -3.16 -18.20
C HIS A 131 0.52 -3.60 -18.31
N LYS A 132 1.43 -2.84 -18.94
CA LYS A 132 2.84 -3.24 -19.06
C LYS A 132 3.46 -3.56 -17.70
N VAL A 133 3.23 -2.68 -16.71
CA VAL A 133 3.75 -2.85 -15.35
C VAL A 133 3.08 -4.00 -14.60
N GLU A 134 1.80 -4.28 -14.89
CA GLU A 134 1.09 -5.38 -14.26
C GLU A 134 1.32 -6.74 -14.90
N GLU A 135 1.46 -6.80 -16.22
CA GLU A 135 1.90 -7.98 -16.96
C GLU A 135 3.30 -8.38 -16.56
N GLU A 136 4.24 -7.45 -16.38
CA GLU A 136 5.56 -7.74 -15.82
C GLU A 136 5.45 -8.40 -14.43
N ARG A 137 4.55 -7.91 -13.56
CA ARG A 137 4.31 -8.52 -12.24
C ARG A 137 3.65 -9.90 -12.33
N ARG A 138 2.67 -10.08 -13.21
CA ARG A 138 2.01 -11.38 -13.44
C ARG A 138 3.00 -12.39 -14.02
N HIS A 139 3.84 -11.96 -14.96
CA HIS A 139 4.87 -12.80 -15.60
C HIS A 139 5.94 -13.23 -14.60
N VAL A 140 6.45 -12.32 -13.77
CA VAL A 140 7.39 -12.66 -12.68
C VAL A 140 6.77 -13.65 -11.68
N LYS A 141 5.50 -13.44 -11.29
CA LYS A 141 4.78 -14.37 -10.40
C LYS A 141 4.59 -15.74 -11.05
N ALA A 142 4.24 -15.79 -12.34
CA ALA A 142 4.08 -17.03 -13.09
C ALA A 142 5.41 -17.80 -13.23
N VAL A 143 6.52 -17.12 -13.53
CA VAL A 143 7.85 -17.72 -13.60
C VAL A 143 8.29 -18.27 -12.24
N ALA A 144 8.03 -17.54 -11.15
CA ALA A 144 8.33 -18.01 -9.80
C ALA A 144 7.52 -19.26 -9.40
N MET A 145 6.23 -19.31 -9.74
CA MET A 145 5.39 -20.50 -9.53
C MET A 145 5.83 -21.68 -10.39
N ASN A 146 6.26 -21.45 -11.63
CA ASN A 146 6.80 -22.50 -12.51
C ASN A 146 8.07 -23.16 -11.89
N LYS A 147 8.94 -22.36 -11.26
CA LYS A 147 10.10 -22.87 -10.51
C LYS A 147 9.68 -23.72 -9.30
N GLN A 148 8.57 -23.38 -8.65
CA GLN A 148 8.03 -24.13 -7.51
C GLN A 148 7.39 -25.47 -7.94
N GLY A 149 6.82 -25.55 -9.15
CA GLY A 149 6.29 -26.78 -9.76
C GLY A 149 7.33 -27.63 -10.52
N SER A 150 8.59 -27.21 -10.55
CA SER A 150 9.69 -27.96 -11.20
C SER A 150 9.97 -29.32 -10.54
N TRP A 151 9.53 -29.52 -9.30
CA TRP A 151 9.70 -30.77 -8.54
C TRP A 151 8.53 -31.75 -8.74
N THR A 152 7.49 -31.38 -9.50
CA THR A 152 6.27 -32.18 -9.73
C THR A 152 6.15 -32.73 -11.16
N ARG A 153 7.21 -32.66 -11.98
CA ARG A 153 7.24 -33.35 -13.28
C ARG A 153 7.63 -34.82 -13.04
N TRP A 154 6.66 -35.71 -13.24
CA TRP A 154 6.89 -37.15 -13.39
C TRP A 154 7.59 -37.44 -14.72
#